data_AF-A0A4Y2FZ84-F1
#
_entry.id   AF-A0A4Y2FZ84-F1
#
_cell.length_a   1.000
_cell.length_b   1.000
_cell.length_c   1.000
_cell.angle_alpha   90.00
_cell.angle_beta   90.00
_cell.angle_gamma   90.00
#
_symmetry.space_group_name_H-M   'P 1'
#
loop_
_entity.id
_entity.type
_entity.pdbx_description
1 polymer ?
#
loop_
_entity_poly.entity_id
_entity_poly.type
_entity_poly.pdbx_seq_one_letter_code
_entity_poly.pdbx_strand_id
1 'polypeptide(L)'
;MTHCLTPLSGVKSSKSGSLGIRGQTISVVQYVIKRFKEENRIENKVRKGRPAKLTERDQRFIIRKFVKNSRLSALKVSAEFNEKFSTSISPEIVRRVLKATGLNGRSALRKFFIKANITFRWTYNGMEKKNEELNPKNLVGTVKYGGRGVLVWGCMSASGLDNDPMHTALNVRFWCLYNCPQNLKTPPQSPDLNPIEHIWRELEVRVRKHDIKTKSELKTVMTEEWMNIDAEITIKKLVKSIPKRLKAVVDAKGYPTKY
;
A
#
# COMPACT_ATOMS: atom_id res chain seq x y z
N MET A 1 -32.99 -34.65 52.43
CA MET A 1 -34.13 -33.76 52.75
C MET A 1 -34.77 -33.36 51.44
N THR A 2 -35.81 -34.10 51.09
CA THR A 2 -36.75 -33.89 49.98
C THR A 2 -37.53 -32.60 50.21
N HIS A 3 -37.50 -31.66 49.25
CA HIS A 3 -38.54 -30.64 49.14
C HIS A 3 -39.30 -30.85 47.84
N CYS A 4 -40.59 -31.12 48.05
CA CYS A 4 -41.56 -31.64 47.10
C CYS A 4 -41.95 -30.61 46.04
N LEU A 5 -42.09 -31.11 44.82
CA LEU A 5 -42.97 -30.52 43.82
C LEU A 5 -44.42 -30.72 44.29
N THR A 6 -45.19 -29.64 44.32
CA THR A 6 -46.66 -29.72 44.14
C THR A 6 -47.15 -28.56 43.27
N PRO A 7 -48.21 -28.81 42.48
CA PRO A 7 -48.53 -28.06 41.28
C PRO A 7 -49.50 -26.91 41.58
N LEU A 8 -49.28 -25.74 40.98
CA LEU A 8 -50.28 -24.68 40.96
C LEU A 8 -51.37 -25.03 39.96
N SER A 9 -52.35 -25.79 40.44
CA SER A 9 -53.70 -25.85 39.88
C SER A 9 -54.33 -24.46 39.88
N GLY A 10 -54.81 -24.01 38.72
CA GLY A 10 -55.79 -22.93 38.65
C GLY A 10 -55.31 -21.61 38.07
N VAL A 11 -54.73 -21.59 36.87
CA VAL A 11 -54.82 -20.39 36.03
C VAL A 11 -56.18 -20.45 35.33
N LYS A 12 -57.18 -19.87 36.01
CA LYS A 12 -58.50 -19.61 35.43
C LYS A 12 -58.30 -18.83 34.13
N SER A 13 -58.96 -19.31 33.07
CA SER A 13 -59.22 -18.58 31.85
C SER A 13 -59.79 -17.19 32.18
N SER A 14 -58.93 -16.17 32.21
CA SER A 14 -59.37 -14.78 32.33
C SER A 14 -59.66 -14.26 30.94
N LYS A 15 -60.96 -14.08 30.68
CA LYS A 15 -61.53 -13.32 29.58
C LYS A 15 -60.72 -12.03 29.34
N SER A 16 -60.28 -11.84 28.10
CA SER A 16 -60.12 -10.55 27.40
C SER A 16 -59.84 -9.33 28.28
N GLY A 17 -58.68 -9.28 28.92
CA GLY A 17 -58.15 -8.07 29.54
C GLY A 17 -57.26 -7.33 28.55
N SER A 18 -57.78 -6.24 27.98
CA SER A 18 -57.04 -5.32 27.12
C SER A 18 -55.91 -4.64 27.90
N LEU A 19 -54.72 -5.25 27.89
CA LEU A 19 -53.48 -4.54 28.20
C LEU A 19 -53.28 -3.48 27.11
N GLY A 20 -53.63 -2.24 27.45
CA GLY A 20 -53.56 -1.06 26.58
C GLY A 20 -52.13 -0.72 26.17
N ILE A 21 -51.60 -1.45 25.18
CA ILE A 21 -50.45 -1.02 24.40
C ILE A 21 -51.00 -0.04 23.36
N ARG A 22 -50.97 1.26 23.68
CA ARG A 22 -51.55 2.34 22.86
C ARG A 22 -51.08 2.23 21.39
N GLY A 23 -52.03 2.17 20.46
CA GLY A 23 -51.79 2.30 19.03
C GLY A 23 -51.50 1.03 18.22
N GLN A 24 -51.50 -0.16 18.84
CA GLN A 24 -51.30 -1.44 18.13
C GLN A 24 -52.62 -2.20 17.99
N THR A 25 -52.88 -2.82 16.83
CA THR A 25 -54.09 -3.61 16.62
C THR A 25 -54.02 -4.95 17.36
N ILE A 26 -55.19 -5.48 17.75
CA ILE A 26 -55.31 -6.75 18.48
C ILE A 26 -54.64 -7.91 17.72
N SER A 27 -54.72 -7.90 16.39
CA SER A 27 -54.09 -8.89 15.51
C SER A 27 -52.56 -8.87 15.56
N VAL A 28 -51.94 -7.69 15.71
CA VAL A 28 -50.48 -7.57 15.89
C VAL A 28 -50.06 -8.14 17.23
N VAL A 29 -50.80 -7.84 18.31
CA VAL A 29 -50.52 -8.37 19.64
C VAL A 29 -50.61 -9.91 19.65
N GLN A 30 -51.66 -10.47 19.04
CA GLN A 30 -51.82 -11.92 18.88
C GLN A 30 -50.69 -12.54 18.05
N TYR A 31 -50.30 -11.91 16.94
CA TYR A 31 -49.19 -12.36 16.11
C TYR A 31 -47.86 -12.36 16.87
N VAL A 32 -47.58 -11.31 17.65
CA VAL A 32 -46.36 -11.21 18.47
C VAL A 32 -46.34 -12.28 19.56
N ILE A 33 -47.47 -12.52 20.26
CA ILE A 33 -47.57 -13.57 21.28
C ILE A 33 -47.37 -14.96 20.65
N LYS A 34 -47.99 -15.24 19.50
CA LYS A 34 -47.83 -16.50 18.78
C LYS A 34 -46.36 -16.71 18.37
N ARG A 35 -45.74 -15.70 17.75
CA ARG A 35 -44.33 -15.72 17.36
C ARG A 35 -43.40 -15.93 18.56
N PHE A 36 -43.69 -15.31 19.70
CA PHE A 36 -42.89 -15.49 20.91
C PHE A 36 -43.01 -16.92 21.46
N LYS A 37 -44.22 -17.50 21.51
CA LYS A 37 -44.42 -18.88 21.98
C LYS A 37 -43.76 -19.92 21.08
N GLU A 38 -43.77 -19.73 19.77
CA GLU A 38 -43.23 -20.70 18.80
C GLU A 38 -41.72 -20.55 18.58
N GLU A 39 -41.21 -19.32 18.50
CA GLU A 39 -39.81 -19.05 18.10
C GLU A 39 -38.95 -18.47 19.24
N ASN A 40 -39.53 -18.12 20.40
CA ASN A 40 -38.86 -17.39 21.49
C ASN A 40 -38.18 -16.08 21.03
N ARG A 41 -38.74 -15.41 20.01
CA ARG A 41 -38.18 -14.16 19.43
C ARG A 41 -39.14 -12.98 19.56
N ILE A 42 -38.61 -11.87 20.06
CA ILE A 42 -39.34 -10.60 20.20
C ILE A 42 -39.15 -9.72 18.96
N GLU A 43 -37.97 -9.78 18.33
CA GLU A 43 -37.62 -8.98 17.15
C GLU A 43 -38.24 -9.50 15.85
N ASN A 44 -38.45 -8.60 14.88
CA ASN A 44 -38.88 -8.98 13.54
C ASN A 44 -37.74 -9.68 12.79
N LYS A 45 -38.06 -10.72 12.02
CA LYS A 45 -37.09 -11.34 11.11
C LYS A 45 -36.62 -10.33 10.07
N VAL A 46 -35.33 -10.37 9.74
CA VAL A 46 -34.77 -9.62 8.63
C VAL A 46 -35.53 -9.98 7.36
N ARG A 47 -36.03 -8.97 6.65
CA ARG A 47 -36.74 -9.17 5.38
C ARG A 47 -35.77 -9.80 4.38
N LYS A 48 -36.20 -10.88 3.71
CA LYS A 48 -35.44 -11.45 2.60
C LYS A 48 -35.45 -10.43 1.45
N GLY A 49 -34.26 -9.97 1.06
CA GLY A 49 -34.10 -9.07 -0.07
C GLY A 49 -34.33 -9.76 -1.41
N ARG A 50 -34.14 -9.01 -2.50
CA ARG A 50 -34.14 -9.56 -3.86
C ARG A 50 -33.07 -10.66 -3.97
N PRO A 51 -33.38 -11.83 -4.56
CA PRO A 51 -32.38 -12.88 -4.76
C PRO A 51 -31.20 -12.37 -5.58
N ALA A 52 -29.99 -12.79 -5.20
CA ALA A 52 -28.77 -12.40 -5.89
C ALA A 52 -28.76 -12.98 -7.31
N LYS A 53 -28.32 -12.17 -8.28
CA LYS A 53 -28.23 -12.60 -9.69
C LYS A 53 -27.14 -13.66 -9.93
N LEU A 54 -26.11 -13.70 -9.08
CA LEU A 54 -25.00 -14.65 -9.19
C LEU A 54 -25.03 -15.66 -8.05
N THR A 55 -24.72 -16.90 -8.37
CA THR A 55 -24.49 -17.95 -7.37
C THR A 55 -23.10 -17.83 -6.74
N GLU A 56 -22.87 -18.52 -5.62
CA GLU A 56 -21.54 -18.57 -5.00
C GLU A 56 -20.47 -19.22 -5.90
N ARG A 57 -20.88 -20.11 -6.83
CA ARG A 57 -19.96 -20.71 -7.80
C ARG A 57 -19.47 -19.66 -8.80
N ASP A 58 -20.38 -18.82 -9.28
CA ASP A 58 -20.10 -17.74 -10.23
C ASP A 58 -19.18 -16.68 -9.62
N GLN A 59 -19.46 -16.29 -8.37
CA GLN A 59 -18.60 -15.36 -7.63
C GLN A 59 -17.20 -15.93 -7.44
N ARG A 60 -17.08 -17.22 -7.08
CA ARG A 60 -15.77 -17.90 -6.94
C ARG A 60 -14.99 -17.93 -8.24
N PHE A 61 -15.65 -18.13 -9.39
CA PHE A 61 -14.99 -18.08 -10.69
C PHE A 61 -14.35 -16.71 -10.94
N ILE A 62 -15.10 -15.63 -10.68
CA ILE A 62 -14.62 -14.25 -10.81
C ILE A 62 -13.43 -14.02 -9.89
N ILE A 63 -13.54 -14.36 -8.61
CA ILE A 63 -12.48 -14.13 -7.62
C ILE A 63 -11.18 -14.86 -8.02
N ARG A 64 -11.28 -16.13 -8.42
CA ARG A 64 -10.10 -16.94 -8.82
C ARG A 64 -9.34 -16.33 -9.99
N LYS A 65 -10.02 -15.68 -10.94
CA LYS A 65 -9.37 -14.99 -12.06
C LYS A 65 -8.47 -13.86 -11.58
N PHE A 66 -8.95 -13.06 -10.63
CA PHE A 66 -8.18 -11.93 -10.07
C PHE A 66 -7.10 -12.37 -9.08
N VAL A 67 -7.28 -13.49 -8.38
CA VAL A 67 -6.22 -14.08 -7.56
C VAL A 67 -5.07 -14.61 -8.42
N LYS A 68 -5.38 -15.25 -9.56
CA LYS A 68 -4.35 -15.75 -10.49
C LYS A 68 -3.65 -14.61 -11.25
N ASN A 69 -4.40 -13.60 -11.68
CA ASN A 69 -3.85 -12.43 -12.35
C ASN A 69 -4.58 -11.16 -11.90
N SER A 70 -3.96 -10.44 -10.98
CA SER A 70 -4.50 -9.23 -10.37
C SER A 70 -4.56 -8.02 -11.30
N ARG A 71 -3.98 -8.10 -12.51
CA ARG A 71 -3.97 -7.01 -13.51
C ARG A 71 -5.07 -7.12 -14.56
N LEU A 72 -5.96 -8.12 -14.44
CA LEU A 72 -7.08 -8.27 -15.38
C LEU A 72 -8.07 -7.10 -15.24
N SER A 73 -8.72 -6.75 -16.35
CA SER A 73 -9.81 -5.77 -16.35
C SER A 73 -11.15 -6.46 -16.12
N ALA A 74 -12.04 -5.81 -15.36
CA ALA A 74 -13.41 -6.28 -15.14
C ALA A 74 -14.17 -6.52 -16.45
N LEU A 75 -13.88 -5.75 -17.51
CA LEU A 75 -14.46 -5.92 -18.85
C LEU A 75 -14.13 -7.29 -19.46
N LYS A 76 -12.86 -7.70 -19.36
CA LYS A 76 -12.38 -8.97 -19.91
C LYS A 76 -12.98 -10.16 -19.16
N VAL A 77 -13.08 -10.05 -17.84
CA VAL A 77 -13.67 -11.09 -17.00
C VAL A 77 -15.17 -11.20 -17.21
N SER A 78 -15.89 -10.08 -17.40
CA SER A 78 -17.33 -10.14 -17.74
C SER A 78 -17.59 -10.77 -19.10
N ALA A 79 -16.76 -10.46 -20.11
CA ALA A 79 -16.87 -11.09 -21.43
C ALA A 79 -16.65 -12.61 -21.34
N GLU A 80 -15.56 -13.03 -20.69
CA GLU A 80 -15.28 -14.46 -20.50
C GLU A 80 -16.37 -15.18 -19.69
N PHE A 81 -16.98 -14.49 -18.72
CA PHE A 81 -18.10 -15.02 -17.97
C PHE A 81 -19.33 -15.23 -18.84
N ASN A 82 -19.68 -14.24 -19.67
CA ASN A 82 -20.85 -14.30 -20.54
C ASN A 82 -20.73 -15.37 -21.64
N GLU A 83 -19.52 -15.71 -22.06
CA GLU A 83 -19.28 -16.83 -22.98
C GLU A 83 -19.50 -18.20 -22.31
N LYS A 84 -19.17 -18.32 -21.02
CA LYS A 84 -19.18 -19.61 -20.30
C LYS A 84 -20.48 -19.91 -19.59
N PHE A 85 -21.20 -18.88 -19.17
CA PHE A 85 -22.40 -19.00 -18.36
C PHE A 85 -23.59 -18.37 -19.07
N SER A 86 -24.77 -18.99 -18.96
CA SER A 86 -26.01 -18.45 -19.53
C SER A 86 -26.48 -17.16 -18.85
N THR A 87 -25.91 -16.79 -17.71
CA THR A 87 -26.26 -15.55 -17.00
C THR A 87 -25.40 -14.41 -17.50
N SER A 88 -25.99 -13.49 -18.26
CA SER A 88 -25.29 -12.28 -18.69
C SER A 88 -25.02 -11.32 -17.53
N ILE A 89 -23.74 -10.96 -17.34
CA ILE A 89 -23.27 -10.01 -16.34
C ILE A 89 -22.64 -8.77 -16.98
N SER A 90 -22.80 -7.63 -16.30
CA SER A 90 -22.09 -6.40 -16.64
C SER A 90 -20.76 -6.32 -15.89
N PRO A 91 -19.78 -5.52 -16.39
CA PRO A 91 -18.51 -5.30 -15.71
C PRO A 91 -18.68 -4.75 -14.28
N GLU A 92 -19.77 -4.03 -14.01
CA GLU A 92 -20.04 -3.47 -12.68
C GLU A 92 -20.43 -4.53 -11.65
N ILE A 93 -21.03 -5.63 -12.10
CA ILE A 93 -21.29 -6.77 -11.21
C ILE A 93 -19.96 -7.40 -10.76
N VAL A 94 -19.01 -7.55 -11.68
CA VAL A 94 -17.65 -8.01 -11.35
C VAL A 94 -17.01 -7.09 -10.31
N ARG A 95 -17.08 -5.76 -10.49
CA ARG A 95 -16.54 -4.80 -9.51
C ARG A 95 -17.21 -4.89 -8.15
N ARG A 96 -18.53 -5.08 -8.09
CA ARG A 96 -19.26 -5.26 -6.83
C ARG A 96 -18.84 -6.52 -6.07
N VAL A 97 -18.67 -7.64 -6.77
CA VAL A 97 -18.18 -8.90 -6.17
C VAL A 97 -16.76 -8.72 -5.61
N LEU A 98 -15.88 -8.03 -6.33
CA LEU A 98 -14.52 -7.74 -5.86
C LEU A 98 -14.52 -6.83 -4.63
N LYS A 99 -15.33 -5.76 -4.63
CA LYS A 99 -15.45 -4.86 -3.47
C LYS A 99 -16.00 -5.58 -2.23
N ALA A 100 -17.03 -6.41 -2.40
CA ALA A 100 -17.62 -7.19 -1.31
C ALA A 100 -16.62 -8.17 -0.67
N THR A 101 -15.61 -8.61 -1.42
CA THR A 101 -14.54 -9.50 -0.95
C THR A 101 -13.27 -8.76 -0.50
N GLY A 102 -13.27 -7.42 -0.54
CA GLY A 102 -12.13 -6.58 -0.15
C GLY A 102 -11.02 -6.45 -1.20
N LEU A 103 -11.21 -7.00 -2.41
CA LEU A 103 -10.26 -6.86 -3.51
C LEU A 103 -10.41 -5.49 -4.18
N ASN A 104 -9.48 -4.60 -3.86
CA ASN A 104 -9.47 -3.23 -4.34
C ASN A 104 -8.41 -3.01 -5.42
N GLY A 105 -8.75 -2.19 -6.42
CA GLY A 105 -7.78 -1.73 -7.42
C GLY A 105 -6.72 -0.84 -6.77
N ARG A 106 -5.45 -1.12 -7.06
CA ARG A 106 -4.31 -0.31 -6.64
C ARG A 106 -3.41 -0.04 -7.85
N SER A 107 -2.89 1.17 -7.94
CA SER A 107 -1.82 1.47 -8.89
C SER A 107 -0.51 0.91 -8.37
N ALA A 108 0.16 0.08 -9.16
CA ALA A 108 1.50 -0.39 -8.81
C ALA A 108 2.45 0.81 -8.72
N LEU A 109 3.28 0.84 -7.68
CA LEU A 109 4.35 1.83 -7.56
C LEU A 109 5.29 1.71 -8.76
N ARG A 110 5.72 2.86 -9.29
CA ARG A 110 6.76 2.90 -10.32
C ARG A 110 8.05 2.40 -9.68
N LYS A 111 8.59 1.29 -10.19
CA LYS A 111 9.85 0.71 -9.74
C LYS A 111 10.91 0.99 -10.80
N PHE A 112 12.10 1.39 -10.37
CA PHE A 112 13.27 1.45 -11.25
C PHE A 112 13.58 0.03 -11.75
N PHE A 113 13.91 -0.09 -13.03
CA PHE A 113 14.24 -1.36 -13.62
C PHE A 113 15.66 -1.78 -13.18
N ILE A 114 15.77 -2.81 -12.34
CA ILE A 114 17.05 -3.38 -11.92
C ILE A 114 17.42 -4.47 -12.93
N LYS A 115 18.41 -4.23 -13.80
CA LYS A 115 19.03 -5.30 -14.61
C LYS A 115 20.11 -5.98 -13.76
N ALA A 116 20.05 -7.31 -13.63
CA ALA A 116 21.13 -8.26 -13.28
C ALA A 116 22.18 -7.91 -12.19
N ASN A 117 22.01 -6.84 -11.41
CA ASN A 117 22.90 -6.38 -10.33
C ASN A 117 22.26 -6.60 -8.95
N ILE A 118 21.23 -7.45 -8.86
CA ILE A 118 20.62 -7.87 -7.60
C ILE A 118 21.71 -8.48 -6.69
N THR A 119 22.64 -9.24 -7.27
CA THR A 119 23.79 -9.84 -6.57
C THR A 119 24.69 -8.78 -5.92
N PHE A 120 25.02 -7.69 -6.61
CA PHE A 120 25.84 -6.59 -6.06
C PHE A 120 25.16 -5.83 -4.92
N ARG A 121 23.85 -5.61 -5.04
CA ARG A 121 23.03 -4.97 -3.99
C ARG A 121 22.83 -5.89 -2.78
N TRP A 122 22.90 -7.20 -2.98
CA TRP A 122 22.80 -8.21 -1.92
C TRP A 122 24.13 -8.43 -1.20
N THR A 123 25.24 -8.53 -1.94
CA THR A 123 26.59 -8.73 -1.37
C THR A 123 27.08 -7.52 -0.58
N TYR A 124 26.76 -6.29 -1.00
CA TYR A 124 27.05 -5.07 -0.23
C TYR A 124 26.46 -5.09 1.18
N ASN A 125 25.29 -5.71 1.36
CA ASN A 125 24.62 -5.82 2.65
C ASN A 125 25.11 -7.03 3.48
N GLY A 126 25.75 -8.01 2.85
CA GLY A 126 26.38 -9.17 3.51
C GLY A 126 27.83 -8.93 3.93
N MET A 127 28.46 -7.85 3.45
CA MET A 127 29.82 -7.45 3.82
C MET A 127 29.84 -6.65 5.12
N GLU A 128 29.48 -7.31 6.22
CA GLU A 128 29.98 -6.98 7.55
C GLU A 128 31.22 -7.84 7.89
N LYS A 129 32.02 -8.23 6.87
CA LYS A 129 33.31 -8.90 7.06
C LYS A 129 34.40 -8.43 6.08
N LYS A 130 35.45 -7.87 6.69
CA LYS A 130 36.88 -7.69 6.32
C LYS A 130 37.27 -7.66 4.83
N ASN A 131 37.79 -6.50 4.42
CA ASN A 131 38.92 -6.29 3.50
C ASN A 131 39.01 -7.20 2.25
N GLU A 132 38.05 -7.12 1.33
CA GLU A 132 38.29 -7.58 -0.04
C GLU A 132 37.90 -6.49 -1.05
N GLU A 133 38.85 -6.17 -1.95
CA GLU A 133 38.78 -5.05 -2.90
C GLU A 133 37.78 -5.29 -4.05
N LEU A 134 37.20 -4.19 -4.54
CA LEU A 134 36.17 -4.13 -5.58
C LEU A 134 36.74 -4.60 -6.94
N ASN A 135 36.14 -5.63 -7.55
CA ASN A 135 36.57 -6.18 -8.85
C ASN A 135 36.16 -5.26 -10.04
N PRO A 136 37.12 -4.79 -10.88
CA PRO A 136 36.87 -3.85 -11.99
C PRO A 136 35.93 -4.35 -13.09
N LYS A 137 35.65 -5.65 -13.19
CA LYS A 137 34.86 -6.25 -14.29
C LYS A 137 33.36 -5.92 -14.26
N ASN A 138 32.88 -5.16 -13.27
CA ASN A 138 31.45 -4.89 -13.06
C ASN A 138 31.03 -3.43 -13.34
N LEU A 139 31.93 -2.62 -13.90
CA LEU A 139 31.67 -1.23 -14.27
C LEU A 139 31.22 -1.17 -15.74
N VAL A 140 29.90 -1.20 -15.98
CA VAL A 140 29.34 -0.90 -17.31
C VAL A 140 28.65 0.47 -17.25
N GLY A 141 29.22 1.45 -17.96
CA GLY A 141 28.66 2.80 -18.08
C GLY A 141 27.34 2.79 -18.85
N THR A 142 26.32 3.47 -18.32
CA THR A 142 25.03 3.65 -19.00
C THR A 142 24.74 5.13 -19.18
N VAL A 143 24.50 5.55 -20.43
CA VAL A 143 24.13 6.92 -20.82
C VAL A 143 22.61 7.07 -20.75
N LYS A 144 22.12 8.18 -20.18
CA LYS A 144 20.69 8.58 -20.24
C LYS A 144 20.50 9.74 -21.21
N TYR A 145 19.46 9.67 -22.03
CA TYR A 145 18.97 10.77 -22.88
C TYR A 145 17.64 11.34 -22.36
N GLY A 146 17.50 12.67 -22.46
CA GLY A 146 16.27 13.38 -22.88
C GLY A 146 15.14 13.60 -21.87
N GLY A 147 14.86 14.88 -21.55
CA GLY A 147 13.58 15.31 -20.98
C GLY A 147 13.60 16.76 -20.47
N ARG A 148 12.60 17.57 -20.87
CA ARG A 148 12.38 18.99 -20.51
C ARG A 148 12.19 19.21 -19.01
N GLY A 149 13.27 19.10 -18.25
CA GLY A 149 13.35 19.47 -16.84
C GLY A 149 14.64 20.25 -16.59
N VAL A 150 14.58 21.27 -15.74
CA VAL A 150 15.79 21.95 -15.29
C VAL A 150 16.53 21.00 -14.35
N LEU A 151 17.71 20.52 -14.75
CA LEU A 151 18.59 19.73 -13.92
C LEU A 151 19.25 20.67 -12.90
N VAL A 152 19.04 20.43 -11.61
CA VAL A 152 19.73 21.17 -10.54
C VAL A 152 20.74 20.22 -9.90
N TRP A 153 22.02 20.52 -10.07
CA TRP A 153 23.11 19.84 -9.39
C TRP A 153 23.43 20.60 -8.09
N GLY A 154 23.13 19.98 -6.95
CA GLY A 154 23.56 20.47 -5.64
C GLY A 154 24.73 19.64 -5.14
N CYS A 155 25.82 20.31 -4.78
CA CYS A 155 26.94 19.72 -4.06
C CYS A 155 26.53 19.58 -2.58
N MET A 156 26.36 18.35 -2.08
CA MET A 156 26.35 18.09 -0.65
C MET A 156 27.61 17.34 -0.25
N SER A 157 28.40 17.96 0.62
CA SER A 157 29.59 17.36 1.25
C SER A 157 29.19 16.38 2.35
N ALA A 158 28.40 15.36 1.99
CA ALA A 158 27.95 14.34 2.93
C ALA A 158 28.10 12.95 2.30
N SER A 159 29.34 12.44 2.31
CA SER A 159 29.71 11.02 2.46
C SER A 159 28.91 9.94 1.71
N GLY A 160 28.27 10.26 0.58
CA GLY A 160 27.49 9.31 -0.20
C GLY A 160 27.31 9.83 -1.62
N LEU A 161 28.34 9.66 -2.44
CA LEU A 161 28.24 9.92 -3.87
C LEU A 161 27.54 8.74 -4.55
N ASP A 162 26.69 9.04 -5.53
CA ASP A 162 26.15 8.05 -6.44
C ASP A 162 27.21 7.63 -7.48
N ASN A 163 26.93 6.56 -8.21
CA ASN A 163 27.85 6.04 -9.23
C ASN A 163 27.73 6.79 -10.57
N ASP A 164 27.37 8.09 -10.56
CA ASP A 164 27.38 8.89 -11.79
C ASP A 164 28.83 8.96 -12.32
N PRO A 165 29.07 8.80 -13.63
CA PRO A 165 30.39 8.92 -14.23
C PRO A 165 31.19 10.15 -13.75
N MET A 166 30.53 11.28 -13.52
CA MET A 166 31.16 12.51 -13.02
C MET A 166 31.71 12.38 -11.59
N HIS A 167 31.07 11.57 -10.73
CA HIS A 167 31.53 11.28 -9.38
C HIS A 167 32.59 10.16 -9.32
N THR A 168 32.76 9.41 -10.41
CA THR A 168 33.83 8.40 -10.57
C THR A 168 35.10 8.93 -11.22
N ALA A 169 35.11 10.18 -11.69
CA ALA A 169 36.27 10.82 -12.29
C ALA A 169 37.46 10.88 -11.33
N LEU A 170 38.67 10.69 -11.87
CA LEU A 170 39.91 10.53 -11.09
C LEU A 170 40.15 11.70 -10.14
N ASN A 171 40.00 12.93 -10.63
CA ASN A 171 40.11 14.17 -9.87
C ASN A 171 39.11 14.25 -8.71
N VAL A 172 37.85 13.87 -8.94
CA VAL A 172 36.80 13.85 -7.92
C VAL A 172 37.06 12.78 -6.87
N ARG A 173 37.52 11.59 -7.30
CA ARG A 173 37.90 10.49 -6.39
C ARG A 173 39.08 10.87 -5.51
N PHE A 174 40.11 11.51 -6.07
CA PHE A 174 41.24 12.01 -5.29
C PHE A 174 40.78 13.08 -4.29
N TRP A 175 39.98 14.05 -4.73
CA TRP A 175 39.46 15.07 -3.81
C TRP A 175 38.64 14.45 -2.67
N CYS A 176 37.77 13.49 -2.96
CA CYS A 176 36.98 12.79 -1.95
C CYS A 176 37.84 11.93 -1.00
N LEU A 177 38.93 11.35 -1.49
CA LEU A 177 39.85 10.57 -0.65
C LEU A 177 40.46 11.44 0.46
N TYR A 178 40.84 12.69 0.13
CA TYR A 178 41.45 13.61 1.09
C TYR A 178 40.44 14.37 1.94
N ASN A 179 39.26 14.70 1.41
CA ASN A 179 38.29 15.58 2.07
C ASN A 179 37.08 14.85 2.67
N CYS A 180 36.80 13.62 2.25
CA CYS A 180 35.62 12.84 2.64
C CYS A 180 36.01 11.39 3.02
N PRO A 181 36.78 11.18 4.11
CA PRO A 181 37.34 9.86 4.45
C PRO A 181 36.31 8.76 4.74
N GLN A 182 35.05 9.12 4.99
CA GLN A 182 33.95 8.18 5.30
C GLN A 182 32.90 8.10 4.19
N ASN A 183 33.33 8.15 2.91
CA ASN A 183 32.40 8.06 1.79
C ASN A 183 31.79 6.64 1.67
N LEU A 184 30.49 6.52 1.93
CA LEU A 184 29.71 5.29 1.77
C LEU A 184 29.49 5.02 0.28
N LYS A 185 30.03 3.90 -0.21
CA LYS A 185 29.74 3.44 -1.56
C LYS A 185 28.28 2.97 -1.63
N THR A 186 27.48 3.64 -2.45
CA THR A 186 26.10 3.23 -2.70
C THR A 186 26.07 2.21 -3.85
N PRO A 187 25.32 1.10 -3.73
CA PRO A 187 25.18 0.18 -4.84
C PRO A 187 24.45 0.85 -6.01
N PRO A 188 24.79 0.53 -7.26
CA PRO A 188 24.13 1.11 -8.43
C PRO A 188 22.61 0.87 -8.38
N GLN A 189 21.84 1.81 -8.92
CA GLN A 189 20.37 1.76 -8.97
C GLN A 189 19.68 1.57 -7.60
N SER A 190 20.28 2.10 -6.53
CA SER A 190 19.72 2.03 -5.17
C SER A 190 19.42 3.40 -4.58
N PRO A 191 18.50 4.19 -5.18
CA PRO A 191 18.13 5.49 -4.65
C PRO A 191 17.50 5.38 -3.25
N ASP A 192 16.91 4.22 -2.93
CA ASP A 192 16.31 3.91 -1.62
C ASP A 192 17.33 3.82 -0.48
N LEU A 193 18.61 3.61 -0.81
CA LEU A 193 19.72 3.58 0.14
C LEU A 193 20.52 4.88 0.14
N ASN A 194 20.27 5.79 -0.79
CA ASN A 194 21.07 6.99 -0.95
C ASN A 194 20.45 8.18 -0.20
N PRO A 195 21.08 8.70 0.88
CA PRO A 195 20.50 9.78 1.67
C PRO A 195 20.18 11.05 0.85
N ILE A 196 21.02 11.40 -0.13
CA ILE A 196 20.83 12.61 -0.93
C ILE A 196 19.52 12.59 -1.73
N GLU A 197 19.09 11.42 -2.22
CA GLU A 197 17.82 11.27 -2.97
C GLU A 197 16.61 11.62 -2.11
N HIS A 198 16.68 11.37 -0.79
CA HIS A 198 15.60 11.73 0.13
C HIS A 198 15.53 13.22 0.36
N ILE A 199 16.68 13.90 0.46
CA ILE A 199 16.74 15.35 0.61
C ILE A 199 16.23 16.01 -0.68
N TRP A 200 16.63 15.53 -1.85
CA TRP A 200 16.10 16.00 -3.13
C TRP A 200 14.61 15.79 -3.26
N ARG A 201 14.09 14.63 -2.86
CA ARG A 201 12.66 14.35 -2.86
C ARG A 201 11.89 15.31 -1.96
N GLU A 202 12.45 15.59 -0.79
CA GLU A 202 11.87 16.46 0.22
C GLU A 202 11.87 17.93 -0.24
N LEU A 203 12.93 18.37 -0.93
CA LEU A 203 12.98 19.65 -1.63
C LEU A 203 11.95 19.72 -2.76
N GLU A 204 11.91 18.70 -3.63
CA GLU A 204 10.98 18.64 -4.75
C GLU A 204 9.51 18.73 -4.30
N VAL A 205 9.16 18.02 -3.22
CA VAL A 205 7.81 18.07 -2.64
C VAL A 205 7.46 19.46 -2.12
N ARG A 206 8.41 20.21 -1.56
CA ARG A 206 8.18 21.60 -1.13
C ARG A 206 8.07 22.54 -2.33
N VAL A 207 9.01 22.48 -3.26
CA VAL A 207 9.03 23.32 -4.47
C VAL A 207 7.75 23.15 -5.28
N ARG A 208 7.23 21.92 -5.40
CA ARG A 208 5.97 21.63 -6.11
C ARG A 208 4.71 22.25 -5.48
N LYS A 209 4.77 22.76 -4.25
CA LYS A 209 3.66 23.49 -3.62
C LYS A 209 3.56 24.93 -4.10
N HIS A 210 4.63 25.45 -4.70
CA HIS A 210 4.69 26.80 -5.23
C HIS A 210 4.25 26.82 -6.70
N ASP A 211 3.48 27.84 -7.08
CA ASP A 211 3.16 28.11 -8.48
C ASP A 211 4.33 28.85 -9.13
N ILE A 212 5.23 28.12 -9.78
CA ILE A 212 6.45 28.66 -10.39
C ILE A 212 6.27 28.74 -11.90
N LYS A 213 6.51 29.93 -12.48
CA LYS A 213 6.32 30.18 -13.92
C LYS A 213 7.64 30.49 -14.62
N THR A 214 8.63 31.00 -13.90
CA THR A 214 9.93 31.40 -14.47
C THR A 214 11.11 30.66 -13.84
N LYS A 215 12.23 30.60 -14.59
CA LYS A 215 13.47 29.98 -14.11
C LYS A 215 14.09 30.74 -12.93
N SER A 216 13.94 32.07 -12.90
CA SER A 216 14.41 32.90 -11.79
C SER A 216 13.63 32.61 -10.51
N GLU A 217 12.29 32.55 -10.61
CA GLU A 217 11.42 32.15 -9.48
C GLU A 217 11.79 30.76 -8.97
N LEU A 218 12.02 29.80 -9.87
CA LEU A 218 12.45 28.45 -9.49
C LEU A 218 13.75 28.51 -8.65
N LYS A 219 14.75 29.29 -9.09
CA LYS A 219 16.02 29.40 -8.38
C LYS A 219 15.83 29.99 -6.97
N THR A 220 15.02 31.02 -6.85
CA THR A 220 14.72 31.68 -5.57
C THR A 220 14.00 30.72 -4.63
N VAL A 221 12.89 30.13 -5.07
CA VAL A 221 12.09 29.18 -4.26
C VAL A 221 12.93 27.97 -3.86
N MET A 222 13.74 27.43 -4.76
CA MET A 222 14.63 26.32 -4.41
C MET A 222 15.64 26.69 -3.32
N THR A 223 16.17 27.91 -3.34
CA THR A 223 17.14 28.38 -2.34
C THR A 223 16.46 28.60 -0.99
N GLU A 224 15.28 29.24 -0.98
CA GLU A 224 14.49 29.47 0.23
C GLU A 224 14.07 28.15 0.89
N GLU A 225 13.49 27.24 0.09
CA GLU A 225 13.06 25.94 0.58
C GLU A 225 14.23 25.07 1.03
N TRP A 226 15.40 25.22 0.41
CA TRP A 226 16.62 24.56 0.87
C TRP A 226 17.04 25.04 2.26
N MET A 227 17.00 26.34 2.52
CA MET A 227 17.33 26.90 3.83
C MET A 227 16.28 26.57 4.89
N ASN A 228 15.02 26.36 4.49
CA ASN A 228 13.95 25.91 5.38
C ASN A 228 14.02 24.42 5.73
N ILE A 229 14.75 23.61 4.95
CA ILE A 229 15.03 22.24 5.32
C ILE A 229 16.04 22.29 6.47
N ASP A 230 15.58 21.97 7.67
CA ASP A 230 16.46 21.65 8.78
C ASP A 230 17.29 20.41 8.40
N ALA A 231 18.46 20.68 7.83
CA ALA A 231 19.39 19.69 7.35
C ALA A 231 19.79 18.76 8.49
N GLU A 232 19.90 19.27 9.72
CA GLU A 232 20.33 18.50 10.87
C GLU A 232 19.27 17.50 11.32
N ILE A 233 18.00 17.92 11.45
CA ILE A 233 16.90 17.01 11.79
C ILE A 233 16.67 16.00 10.65
N THR A 234 16.72 16.45 9.40
CA THR A 234 16.48 15.59 8.23
C THR A 234 17.57 14.55 8.09
N ILE A 235 18.85 14.96 8.19
CA ILE A 235 20.00 14.05 8.13
C ILE A 235 19.99 13.10 9.32
N LYS A 236 19.76 13.58 10.56
CA LYS A 236 19.69 12.69 11.75
C LYS A 236 18.60 11.64 11.63
N LYS A 237 17.39 12.01 11.18
CA LYS A 237 16.29 11.06 10.94
C LYS A 237 16.65 10.05 9.85
N LEU A 238 17.29 10.52 8.78
CA LEU A 238 17.66 9.74 7.62
C LEU A 238 18.75 8.71 7.95
N VAL A 239 19.82 9.14 8.61
CA VAL A 239 20.90 8.27 9.11
C VAL A 239 20.35 7.21 10.07
N LYS A 240 19.49 7.59 11.02
CA LYS A 240 18.80 6.65 11.91
C LYS A 240 17.90 5.65 11.17
N SER A 241 17.44 5.98 9.96
CA SER A 241 16.60 5.09 9.16
C SER A 241 17.39 4.07 8.32
N ILE A 242 18.68 4.32 8.02
CA ILE A 242 19.51 3.48 7.14
C ILE A 242 19.49 2.00 7.55
N PRO A 243 19.69 1.61 8.83
CA PRO A 243 19.65 0.19 9.22
C PRO A 243 18.33 -0.50 8.86
N LYS A 244 17.19 0.20 9.01
CA LYS A 244 15.87 -0.34 8.66
C LYS A 244 15.70 -0.51 7.15
N ARG A 245 16.32 0.35 6.35
CA ARG A 245 16.28 0.29 4.88
C ARG A 245 17.15 -0.85 4.36
N LEU A 246 18.35 -0.99 4.91
CA LEU A 246 19.24 -2.11 4.61
C LEU A 246 18.54 -3.44 4.90
N LYS A 247 17.88 -3.56 6.06
CA LYS A 247 17.05 -4.73 6.39
C LYS A 247 15.95 -4.96 5.34
N ALA A 248 15.23 -3.92 4.94
CA ALA A 248 14.18 -4.04 3.92
C ALA A 248 14.75 -4.50 2.55
N VAL A 249 15.98 -4.10 2.20
CA VAL A 249 16.65 -4.57 0.97
C VAL A 249 17.04 -6.03 1.10
N VAL A 250 17.53 -6.46 2.26
CA VAL A 250 17.86 -7.87 2.54
C VAL A 250 16.61 -8.73 2.47
N ASP A 251 15.53 -8.34 3.15
CA ASP A 251 14.22 -9.02 3.14
C ASP A 251 13.64 -9.09 1.72
N ALA A 252 13.79 -8.01 0.95
CA ALA A 252 13.39 -7.94 -0.44
C ALA A 252 14.35 -8.67 -1.39
N LYS A 253 15.39 -9.37 -0.90
CA LYS A 253 16.38 -10.07 -1.73
C LYS A 253 17.04 -9.19 -2.79
N GLY A 254 17.32 -7.93 -2.45
CA GLY A 254 17.91 -6.95 -3.38
C GLY A 254 16.90 -6.33 -4.35
N TYR A 255 15.60 -6.65 -4.29
CA TYR A 255 14.57 -5.96 -5.07
C TYR A 255 14.26 -4.55 -4.51
N PRO A 256 13.61 -3.66 -5.30
CA PRO A 256 13.26 -2.32 -4.86
C PRO A 256 12.37 -2.33 -3.61
N THR A 257 12.72 -1.47 -2.64
CA THR A 257 11.97 -1.33 -1.41
C THR A 257 10.92 -0.21 -1.51
N LYS A 258 10.23 0.06 -0.41
CA LYS A 258 9.26 1.17 -0.31
C LYS A 258 9.91 2.54 -0.08
N TYR A 259 11.21 2.55 0.22
CA TYR A 259 11.95 3.77 0.50
C TYR A 259 12.33 4.46 -0.81
#